data_AF-A0A227J2N4-F1
#
_entry.id   AF-A0A227J2N4-F1
#
_cell.length_a   1.000
_cell.length_b   1.000
_cell.length_c   1.000
_cell.angle_alpha   90.00
_cell.angle_beta   90.00
_cell.angle_gamma   90.00
#
_symmetry.space_group_name_H-M   'P 1'
#
loop_
_entity.id
_entity.type
_entity.pdbx_description
1 polymer ?
#
loop_
_entity_poly.entity_id
_entity_poly.type
_entity_poly.pdbx_seq_one_letter_code
_entity_poly.pdbx_strand_id
1 'polypeptide(L)'
;NTTFYATPTHNTVQNWKAATHDDFKFTFKLPKAITHEQMLRGCNEQLRDFMKIMEPLHERVGQWTIQLPAAFGPEYLERLKKFCASFPPNFPLGV
;
A
#
# COMPACT_ATOMS: atom_id res chain seq x y z
N ASN A 1 -5.96 -6.36 5.55
CA ASN A 1 -7.10 -6.32 4.59
C ASN A 1 -7.90 -5.02 4.67
N THR A 2 -8.16 -4.44 5.85
CA THR A 2 -8.97 -3.21 5.98
C THR A 2 -8.50 -2.05 5.09
N THR A 3 -7.18 -1.83 4.99
CA THR A 3 -6.56 -0.79 4.14
C THR A 3 -6.87 -0.93 2.64
N PHE A 4 -7.26 -2.13 2.20
CA PHE A 4 -7.64 -2.36 0.81
C PHE A 4 -8.97 -1.67 0.48
N TYR A 5 -9.92 -1.66 1.40
CA TYR A 5 -11.25 -1.09 1.14
C TYR A 5 -11.35 0.39 1.52
N ALA A 6 -10.56 0.84 2.49
CA ALA A 6 -10.58 2.21 2.96
C ALA A 6 -9.20 2.63 3.49
N THR A 7 -8.81 3.86 3.20
CA THR A 7 -7.68 4.52 3.87
C THR A 7 -8.04 4.71 5.35
N PRO A 8 -7.23 4.20 6.29
CA PRO A 8 -7.50 4.37 7.71
C PRO A 8 -7.38 5.84 8.11
N THR A 9 -7.95 6.20 9.27
CA THR A 9 -7.67 7.52 9.86
C THR A 9 -6.31 7.49 10.56
N HIS A 10 -5.71 8.67 10.77
CA HIS A 10 -4.46 8.77 11.56
C HIS A 10 -4.63 8.15 12.96
N ASN A 11 -5.76 8.37 13.63
CA ASN A 11 -6.04 7.78 14.94
C ASN A 11 -6.08 6.24 14.88
N THR A 12 -6.67 5.68 13.83
CA THR A 12 -6.69 4.23 13.61
C THR A 12 -5.27 3.66 13.48
N VAL A 13 -4.40 4.33 12.72
CA VAL A 13 -3.00 3.91 12.54
C VAL A 13 -2.23 3.98 13.86
N GLN A 14 -2.43 5.03 14.65
CA GLN A 14 -1.83 5.16 15.99
C GLN A 14 -2.32 4.06 16.94
N ASN A 15 -3.61 3.73 16.90
CA ASN A 15 -4.16 2.65 17.73
C ASN A 15 -3.56 1.28 17.36
N TRP A 16 -3.35 0.99 16.07
CA TRP A 16 -2.67 -0.24 15.66
C TRP A 16 -1.22 -0.28 16.16
N LYS A 17 -0.52 0.86 16.17
CA LYS A 17 0.82 0.97 16.77
C LYS A 17 0.77 0.70 18.27
N ALA A 18 -0.13 1.35 18.99
CA ALA A 18 -0.27 1.17 20.44
C ALA A 18 -0.65 -0.27 20.83
N ALA A 19 -1.40 -0.97 19.98
CA ALA A 19 -1.84 -2.35 20.20
C ALA A 19 -0.79 -3.42 19.88
N THR A 20 0.41 -3.05 19.40
CA THR A 20 1.47 -3.98 19.01
C THR A 20 2.82 -3.56 19.59
N HIS A 21 3.73 -4.51 19.75
CA HIS A 21 5.12 -4.24 20.15
C HIS A 21 6.00 -3.92 18.94
N ASP A 22 7.23 -3.44 19.16
CA ASP A 22 8.12 -2.94 18.09
C ASP A 22 8.58 -4.03 17.10
N ASP A 23 8.73 -5.27 17.57
CA ASP A 23 9.09 -6.40 16.71
C ASP A 23 7.93 -6.96 15.88
N PHE A 24 6.69 -6.55 16.17
CA PHE A 24 5.53 -7.00 15.40
C PHE A 24 5.58 -6.40 13.99
N LYS A 25 5.39 -7.23 12.97
CA LYS A 25 5.39 -6.79 11.56
C LYS A 25 4.02 -6.95 10.92
N PHE A 26 3.47 -5.85 10.44
CA PHE A 26 2.25 -5.81 9.65
C PHE A 26 2.53 -6.09 8.17
N THR A 27 1.53 -6.67 7.52
CA THR A 27 1.42 -6.71 6.06
C THR A 27 0.16 -5.97 5.63
N PHE A 28 0.32 -4.92 4.82
CA PHE A 28 -0.79 -4.11 4.35
C PHE A 28 -0.95 -4.24 2.84
N LYS A 29 -2.20 -4.31 2.39
CA LYS A 29 -2.52 -4.16 0.98
C LYS A 29 -2.62 -2.68 0.65
N LEU A 30 -2.12 -2.29 -0.51
CA LEU A 30 -2.40 -0.98 -1.07
C LEU A 30 -3.90 -0.82 -1.32
N PRO A 31 -4.46 0.41 -1.24
CA PRO A 31 -5.86 0.66 -1.49
C PRO A 31 -6.36 0.11 -2.83
N LYS A 32 -7.56 -0.47 -2.83
CA LYS A 32 -8.28 -0.95 -4.03
C LYS A 32 -8.43 0.16 -5.07
N ALA A 33 -8.64 1.39 -4.64
CA ALA A 33 -8.72 2.54 -5.54
C ALA A 33 -7.42 2.72 -6.38
N ILE A 34 -6.25 2.41 -5.81
CA ILE A 34 -4.96 2.44 -6.53
C ILE A 34 -4.82 1.22 -7.45
N THR A 35 -5.05 0.00 -6.93
CA THR A 35 -4.69 -1.23 -7.66
C THR A 35 -5.79 -1.74 -8.61
N HIS A 36 -7.06 -1.50 -8.30
CA HIS A 36 -8.20 -1.99 -9.09
C HIS A 36 -8.86 -0.88 -9.91
N GLU A 37 -9.20 0.25 -9.29
CA GLU A 37 -9.99 1.30 -9.96
C GLU A 37 -9.11 2.12 -10.91
N GLN A 38 -7.96 2.57 -10.44
CA GLN A 38 -6.97 3.27 -11.26
C GLN A 38 -6.06 2.31 -12.03
N MET A 39 -6.10 1.01 -11.70
CA MET A 39 -5.21 -0.01 -12.26
C MET A 39 -3.75 0.47 -12.33
N LEU A 40 -3.23 1.05 -11.24
CA LEU A 40 -1.87 1.60 -11.12
C LEU A 40 -1.54 2.79 -12.04
N ARG A 41 -2.53 3.48 -12.63
CA ARG A 41 -2.33 4.63 -13.52
C ARG A 41 -2.67 5.94 -12.83
N GLY A 42 -1.74 6.91 -12.85
CA GLY A 42 -2.01 8.28 -12.37
C GLY A 42 -2.30 8.37 -10.86
N CYS A 43 -1.83 7.39 -10.08
CA CYS A 43 -2.19 7.20 -8.68
C CYS A 43 -1.15 7.78 -7.69
N ASN A 44 -0.16 8.53 -8.19
CA ASN A 44 1.00 8.95 -7.40
C ASN A 44 0.61 9.82 -6.19
N GLU A 45 -0.34 10.74 -6.36
CA GLU A 45 -0.81 11.59 -5.26
C GLU A 45 -1.53 10.79 -4.19
N GLN A 46 -2.49 9.95 -4.60
CA GLN A 46 -3.22 9.09 -3.70
C GLN A 46 -2.29 8.12 -2.95
N LEU A 47 -1.27 7.59 -3.62
CA LEU A 47 -0.25 6.76 -2.97
C LEU A 47 0.51 7.55 -1.92
N ARG A 48 0.99 8.76 -2.24
CA ARG A 48 1.71 9.61 -1.27
C ARG A 48 0.87 9.91 -0.04
N ASP A 49 -0.39 10.28 -0.23
CA ASP A 49 -1.30 10.61 0.87
C ASP A 49 -1.56 9.39 1.76
N PHE A 50 -1.78 8.23 1.15
CA PHE A 50 -1.93 6.97 1.88
C PHE A 50 -0.67 6.63 2.69
N MET A 51 0.51 6.71 2.07
CA MET A 51 1.78 6.42 2.76
C MET A 51 2.04 7.41 3.90
N LYS A 52 1.68 8.69 3.73
CA LYS A 52 1.80 9.68 4.81
C LYS A 52 0.93 9.34 6.02
N ILE A 53 -0.30 8.88 5.79
CA ILE A 53 -1.19 8.45 6.88
C ILE A 53 -0.60 7.24 7.62
N MET A 54 0.09 6.36 6.90
CA MET A 54 0.68 5.13 7.43
C MET A 54 2.04 5.33 8.10
N GLU A 55 2.61 6.54 8.03
CA GLU A 55 3.92 6.91 8.57
C GLU A 55 4.19 6.38 9.99
N PRO A 56 3.26 6.47 10.96
CA PRO A 56 3.52 6.00 12.32
C PRO A 56 3.86 4.50 12.43
N LEU A 57 3.45 3.70 11.44
CA LEU A 57 3.65 2.26 11.39
C LEU A 57 4.78 1.82 10.46
N HIS A 58 5.41 2.71 9.69
CA HIS A 58 6.38 2.35 8.65
C HIS A 58 7.47 1.38 9.13
N GLU A 59 8.04 1.61 10.32
CA GLU A 59 9.08 0.76 10.92
C GLU A 59 8.58 -0.64 11.32
N ARG A 60 7.26 -0.79 11.44
CA ARG A 60 6.57 -2.04 11.77
C ARG A 60 5.84 -2.64 10.57
N VAL A 61 6.07 -2.15 9.35
CA VAL A 61 5.59 -2.80 8.13
C VAL A 61 6.65 -3.75 7.61
N GLY A 62 6.32 -5.05 7.57
CA GLY A 62 7.17 -6.06 6.94
C GLY A 62 7.01 -6.08 5.41
N GLN A 63 5.81 -5.81 4.90
CA GLN A 63 5.53 -5.80 3.47
C GLN A 63 4.28 -4.98 3.10
N TRP A 64 4.37 -4.28 1.97
CA TRP A 64 3.23 -3.77 1.22
C TRP A 64 2.87 -4.74 0.10
N THR A 65 1.59 -4.95 -0.15
CA THR A 65 1.12 -5.90 -1.17
C THR A 65 0.23 -5.23 -2.20
N ILE A 66 0.54 -5.45 -3.47
CA ILE A 66 -0.28 -5.06 -4.62
C ILE A 66 -1.16 -6.25 -4.99
N GLN A 67 -2.39 -6.28 -4.50
CA GLN A 67 -3.38 -7.20 -5.05
C GLN A 67 -3.93 -6.61 -6.37
N LEU A 68 -3.74 -7.33 -7.48
CA LEU A 68 -4.25 -6.95 -8.81
C LEU A 68 -5.65 -7.55 -9.07
N PRO A 69 -6.53 -6.85 -9.82
CA PRO A 69 -7.79 -7.43 -10.27
C PRO A 69 -7.57 -8.49 -11.34
N ALA A 70 -8.55 -9.41 -11.52
CA ALA A 70 -8.51 -10.42 -12.58
C ALA A 70 -8.39 -9.82 -14.00
N ALA A 71 -8.88 -8.60 -14.21
CA ALA A 71 -8.77 -7.88 -15.48
C ALA A 71 -7.37 -7.27 -15.74
N PHE A 72 -6.43 -7.35 -14.79
CA PHE A 72 -5.07 -6.86 -14.97
C PHE A 72 -4.24 -7.91 -15.73
N GLY A 73 -4.37 -7.92 -17.05
CA GLY A 73 -3.66 -8.83 -17.93
C GLY A 73 -2.18 -8.45 -18.20
N PRO A 74 -1.44 -9.33 -18.91
CA PRO A 74 -0.03 -9.12 -19.26
C PRO A 74 0.26 -7.83 -20.02
N GLU A 75 -0.71 -7.29 -20.76
CA GLU A 75 -0.61 -6.03 -21.49
C GLU A 75 -0.32 -4.82 -20.58
N TYR A 76 -0.60 -4.94 -19.28
CA TYR A 76 -0.34 -3.90 -18.29
C TYR A 76 0.97 -4.09 -17.51
N LEU A 77 1.80 -5.08 -17.86
CA LEU A 77 3.04 -5.38 -17.14
C LEU A 77 3.99 -4.18 -17.06
N GLU A 78 4.10 -3.39 -18.14
CA GLU A 78 4.92 -2.16 -18.14
C GLU A 78 4.40 -1.11 -17.16
N ARG A 79 3.09 -1.09 -16.91
CA ARG A 79 2.50 -0.21 -15.90
C ARG A 79 2.85 -0.67 -14.49
N LEU A 80 2.77 -1.98 -14.24
CA LEU A 80 3.19 -2.56 -12.96
C LEU A 80 4.67 -2.27 -12.69
N LYS A 81 5.56 -2.50 -13.67
CA LYS A 81 6.99 -2.19 -13.56
C LYS A 81 7.23 -0.72 -13.20
N LYS A 82 6.58 0.21 -13.90
CA LYS A 82 6.69 1.65 -13.62
C LYS A 82 6.19 2.00 -12.22
N PHE A 83 5.06 1.42 -11.80
CA PHE A 83 4.53 1.64 -10.46
C PHE A 83 5.51 1.16 -9.39
N CYS A 84 6.02 -0.08 -9.50
CA CYS A 84 7.00 -0.63 -8.57
C CYS A 84 8.30 0.21 -8.53
N ALA A 85 8.78 0.68 -9.68
CA ALA A 85 9.96 1.54 -9.75
C ALA A 85 9.75 2.92 -9.11
N SER A 86 8.50 3.43 -9.09
CA SER A 86 8.14 4.70 -8.44
C SER A 86 7.78 4.56 -6.96
N PHE A 87 7.58 3.33 -6.48
CA PHE A 87 7.24 3.08 -5.08
C PHE A 87 8.45 3.44 -4.20
N PRO A 88 8.26 3.97 -2.98
CA PRO A 88 9.40 4.40 -2.18
C PRO A 88 10.34 3.22 -1.90
N PRO A 89 11.65 3.33 -2.22
CA PRO A 89 12.55 2.19 -2.32
C PRO A 89 12.86 1.52 -0.98
N ASN A 90 12.59 2.20 0.14
CA ASN A 90 12.85 1.69 1.49
C ASN A 90 11.76 0.75 2.02
N PHE A 91 10.70 0.52 1.25
CA PHE A 91 9.57 -0.30 1.67
C PHE A 91 9.48 -1.59 0.84
N PRO A 92 9.48 -2.77 1.47
CA PRO A 92 9.27 -4.02 0.76
C PRO A 92 7.90 -4.03 0.09
N LEU A 93 7.87 -4.35 -1.19
CA LEU A 93 6.68 -4.38 -2.03
C LEU A 93 6.56 -5.74 -2.71
N GLY A 94 5.48 -6.46 -2.44
CA GLY A 94 5.11 -7.70 -3.11
C GLY A 94 3.91 -7.49 -4.04
N VAL A 95 3.86 -8.27 -5.12
CA VAL A 95 2.71 -8.35 -6.04
C VAL A 95 2.03 -9.69 -5.84
#